data_AF-A0A1M3CQI2-F1
#
_entry.id   AF-A0A1M3CQI2-F1
#
_cell.length_a   1.000
_cell.length_b   1.000
_cell.length_c   1.000
_cell.angle_alpha   90.00
_cell.angle_beta   90.00
_cell.angle_gamma   90.00
#
_symmetry.space_group_name_H-M   'P 1'
#
loop_
_entity.id
_entity.type
_entity.pdbx_description
1 polymer ?
#
loop_
_entity_poly.entity_id
_entity_poly.type
_entity_poly.pdbx_seq_one_letter_code
_entity_poly.pdbx_strand_id
1 'polypeptide(L)'
;MSLTSNKTSKVKLKKDSGLIKYSPTQELLDESFIAKAVWECLRNNDPEGVVEVIQAHINALDKVKLSKDADVPRSTIYGALKGKNPTVKTLAKLIHYSF
;
A
#
# COMPACT_ATOMS: atom_id res chain seq x y z
N MET A 1 -20.37 -31.96 8.03
CA MET A 1 -19.20 -31.44 7.27
C MET A 1 -18.20 -30.91 8.30
N SER A 2 -17.15 -31.67 8.57
CA SER A 2 -16.25 -31.44 9.70
C SER A 2 -15.16 -30.43 9.33
N LEU A 3 -15.04 -29.36 10.13
CA LEU A 3 -13.98 -28.36 10.04
C LEU A 3 -12.64 -29.00 10.43
N THR A 4 -11.74 -29.18 9.46
CA THR A 4 -10.38 -29.65 9.72
C THR A 4 -9.54 -28.53 10.32
N SER A 5 -9.21 -28.69 11.60
CA SER A 5 -8.31 -27.84 12.38
C SER A 5 -6.91 -27.80 11.74
N ASN A 6 -6.48 -26.60 11.34
CA ASN A 6 -5.19 -26.37 10.70
C ASN A 6 -4.06 -26.48 11.74
N LYS A 7 -3.18 -27.47 11.61
CA LYS A 7 -2.03 -27.71 12.51
C LYS A 7 -1.04 -26.55 12.40
N THR A 8 -0.97 -25.71 13.43
CA THR A 8 0.08 -24.68 13.53
C THR A 8 1.38 -25.31 14.03
N SER A 9 2.36 -25.45 13.13
CA SER A 9 3.71 -25.89 13.48
C SER A 9 4.52 -24.75 14.12
N LYS A 10 4.99 -24.96 15.35
CA LYS A 10 5.88 -24.01 16.05
C LYS A 10 7.28 -24.08 15.44
N VAL A 11 7.69 -23.03 14.74
CA VAL A 11 9.05 -22.89 14.21
C VAL A 11 9.94 -22.30 15.30
N LYS A 12 11.02 -23.00 15.67
CA LYS A 12 12.05 -22.46 16.56
C LYS A 12 13.08 -21.72 15.70
N LEU A 13 13.19 -20.42 15.89
CA LEU A 13 14.26 -19.63 15.29
C LEU A 13 15.59 -19.96 15.98
N LYS A 14 16.68 -19.90 15.22
CA LYS A 14 18.03 -20.11 15.75
C LYS A 14 18.33 -19.01 16.77
N LYS A 15 19.06 -19.34 17.85
CA LYS A 15 19.62 -18.31 18.74
C LYS A 15 20.44 -17.34 17.88
N ASP A 16 20.26 -16.05 18.14
CA ASP A 16 20.88 -14.95 17.39
C ASP A 16 20.50 -14.88 15.90
N SER A 17 19.33 -15.42 15.52
CA SER A 17 18.70 -15.02 14.27
C SER A 17 18.46 -13.51 14.35
N GLY A 18 19.26 -12.71 13.63
CA GLY A 18 19.20 -11.25 13.67
C GLY A 18 17.80 -10.75 13.29
N LEU A 19 16.94 -10.61 14.31
CA LEU A 19 15.57 -10.14 14.12
C LEU A 19 15.63 -8.66 13.81
N ILE A 20 15.29 -8.31 12.57
CA ILE A 20 15.15 -6.92 12.15
C ILE A 20 13.69 -6.53 12.37
N LYS A 21 13.47 -5.35 12.94
CA LYS A 21 12.12 -4.80 13.07
C LYS A 21 11.61 -4.47 11.66
N TYR A 22 10.70 -5.30 11.15
CA TYR A 22 10.02 -5.06 9.87
C TYR A 22 8.83 -4.12 10.09
N SER A 23 8.75 -3.05 9.32
CA SER A 23 7.61 -2.14 9.32
C SER A 23 7.10 -1.95 7.89
N PRO A 24 5.98 -2.58 7.52
CA PRO A 24 5.36 -2.38 6.20
C PRO A 24 5.07 -0.90 5.91
N THR A 25 4.74 -0.14 6.96
CA THR A 25 4.47 1.29 6.86
C THR A 25 5.70 2.07 6.40
N GLN A 26 6.91 1.69 6.80
CA GLN A 26 8.12 2.42 6.38
C GLN A 26 8.39 2.26 4.88
N GLU A 27 8.23 1.05 4.34
CA GLU A 27 8.38 0.80 2.90
C GLU A 27 7.29 1.49 2.08
N LEU A 28 6.04 1.48 2.59
CA LEU A 28 4.93 2.17 1.94
C LEU A 28 5.02 3.70 2.00
N LEU A 29 5.94 4.27 2.78
CA LEU A 29 6.22 5.70 2.82
C LEU A 29 7.48 6.08 2.02
N ASP A 30 8.27 5.10 1.57
CA ASP A 30 9.46 5.34 0.75
C ASP A 30 9.05 5.60 -0.71
N GLU A 31 9.10 6.86 -1.12
CA GLU A 31 8.77 7.29 -2.48
C GLU A 31 9.60 6.57 -3.55
N SER A 32 10.87 6.25 -3.27
CA SER A 32 11.73 5.54 -4.22
C SER A 32 11.27 4.09 -4.42
N PHE A 33 10.80 3.46 -3.34
CA PHE A 33 10.24 2.12 -3.40
C PHE A 33 8.92 2.10 -4.16
N ILE A 34 8.02 3.05 -3.86
CA ILE A 34 6.74 3.22 -4.56
C ILE A 34 6.95 3.49 -6.06
N ALA A 35 7.89 4.36 -6.43
CA ALA A 35 8.20 4.66 -7.82
C ALA A 35 8.67 3.41 -8.59
N LYS A 36 9.52 2.59 -7.97
CA LYS A 36 9.96 1.32 -8.55
C LYS A 36 8.80 0.33 -8.73
N ALA A 37 7.94 0.21 -7.72
CA ALA A 37 6.77 -0.68 -7.79
C ALA A 37 5.80 -0.27 -8.91
N VAL A 38 5.49 1.03 -9.03
CA VAL A 38 4.67 1.56 -10.13
C VAL A 38 5.32 1.30 -11.49
N TRP A 39 6.64 1.51 -11.60
CA TRP A 39 7.38 1.25 -12.83
C TRP A 39 7.31 -0.22 -13.26
N GLU A 40 7.45 -1.16 -12.32
CA GLU A 40 7.32 -2.58 -12.61
C GLU A 40 5.90 -2.97 -13.04
N CYS A 41 4.85 -2.41 -12.43
CA CYS A 41 3.48 -2.61 -12.90
C CYS A 41 3.29 -2.12 -14.34
N LEU A 42 3.82 -0.94 -14.68
CA LEU A 42 3.77 -0.40 -16.04
C LEU A 42 4.52 -1.29 -17.04
N ARG A 43 5.72 -1.77 -16.68
CA ARG A 43 6.49 -2.70 -17.53
C ARG A 43 5.77 -4.00 -17.82
N ASN A 44 4.97 -4.47 -16.86
CA ASN A 44 4.21 -5.71 -16.97
C ASN A 44 2.79 -5.51 -17.52
N ASN A 45 2.45 -4.31 -17.99
CA ASN A 45 1.12 -3.94 -18.47
C ASN A 45 0.01 -4.27 -17.43
N ASP A 46 0.28 -3.95 -16.17
CA ASP A 46 -0.60 -4.19 -15.01
C ASP A 46 -1.14 -2.84 -14.48
N PRO A 47 -2.19 -2.27 -15.11
CA PRO A 47 -2.76 -1.00 -14.68
C PRO A 47 -3.46 -1.11 -13.32
N GLU A 48 -4.03 -2.27 -12.98
CA GLU A 48 -4.63 -2.52 -11.67
C GLU A 48 -3.57 -2.44 -10.56
N GLY A 49 -2.40 -3.05 -10.77
CA GLY A 49 -1.28 -2.98 -9.82
C GLY A 49 -0.78 -1.55 -9.58
N VAL A 50 -0.77 -0.68 -10.61
CA VAL A 50 -0.45 0.74 -10.44
C VAL A 50 -1.43 1.40 -9.46
N VAL A 51 -2.73 1.13 -9.60
CA VAL A 51 -3.78 1.67 -8.73
C VAL A 51 -3.61 1.16 -7.30
N GLU A 52 -3.33 -0.12 -7.12
CA GLU A 52 -3.14 -0.74 -5.81
C GLU A 52 -1.93 -0.19 -5.07
N VAL A 53 -0.79 -0.05 -5.75
CA VAL A 53 0.45 0.51 -5.17
C VAL A 53 0.23 1.94 -4.70
N ILE A 54 -0.37 2.79 -5.55
CA ILE A 54 -0.66 4.18 -5.20
C ILE A 54 -1.66 4.25 -4.04
N GLN A 55 -2.70 3.41 -4.04
CA GLN A 55 -3.68 3.33 -2.96
C GLN A 55 -3.03 2.91 -1.64
N ALA A 56 -2.09 1.96 -1.66
CA ALA A 56 -1.36 1.51 -0.48
C ALA A 56 -0.47 2.63 0.10
N HIS A 57 0.22 3.37 -0.76
CA HIS A 57 1.02 4.54 -0.36
C HIS A 57 0.15 5.62 0.29
N ILE A 58 -0.97 6.01 -0.35
CA ILE A 58 -1.90 7.00 0.20
C ILE A 58 -2.47 6.54 1.55
N ASN A 59 -2.85 5.27 1.67
CA ASN A 59 -3.34 4.72 2.94
C ASN A 59 -2.27 4.72 4.04
N ALA A 60 -1.00 4.49 3.70
CA ALA A 60 0.10 4.58 4.64
C ALA A 60 0.35 6.03 5.08
N LEU A 61 0.36 6.98 4.13
CA LEU A 61 0.41 8.41 4.41
C LEU A 61 -0.74 8.84 5.32
N ASP A 62 -1.98 8.43 5.05
CA ASP A 62 -3.14 8.72 5.89
C ASP A 62 -3.01 8.14 7.31
N LYS A 63 -2.44 6.95 7.47
CA LYS A 63 -2.19 6.37 8.81
C LYS A 63 -1.14 7.16 9.58
N VAL A 64 -0.17 7.76 8.89
CA VAL A 64 0.82 8.67 9.49
C VAL A 64 0.21 10.06 9.72
N LYS A 65 -0.62 10.55 8.80
CA LYS A 65 -1.27 11.87 8.78
C LYS A 65 -2.63 11.92 9.47
N LEU A 66 -3.13 10.83 10.03
CA LEU A 66 -4.23 10.83 11.00
C LEU A 66 -3.90 11.67 12.25
N SER A 67 -2.69 12.24 12.33
CA SER A 67 -2.33 13.34 13.21
C SER A 67 -2.63 14.76 12.70
N LYS A 68 -2.74 15.04 11.38
CA LYS A 68 -2.91 16.41 10.82
C LYS A 68 -3.58 16.46 9.43
N ASP A 69 -4.76 17.09 9.39
CA ASP A 69 -5.33 17.90 8.30
C ASP A 69 -5.14 17.44 6.84
N ALA A 70 -6.05 16.59 6.34
CA ALA A 70 -6.22 16.37 4.90
C ALA A 70 -7.56 16.97 4.44
N ASP A 71 -7.49 17.89 3.46
CA ASP A 71 -8.63 18.66 2.90
C ASP A 71 -9.45 17.86 1.85
N VAL A 72 -9.10 16.59 1.63
CA VAL A 72 -9.79 15.72 0.66
C VAL A 72 -10.63 14.68 1.41
N PRO A 73 -11.96 14.62 1.21
CA PRO A 73 -12.80 13.62 1.83
C PRO A 73 -12.37 12.20 1.43
N ARG A 74 -12.13 11.33 2.41
CA ARG A 74 -11.72 9.92 2.21
C ARG A 74 -12.58 9.18 1.18
N SER A 75 -13.89 9.44 1.16
CA SER A 75 -14.83 8.87 0.19
C SER A 75 -14.46 9.15 -1.27
N THR A 76 -13.80 10.28 -1.54
CA THR A 76 -13.32 10.66 -2.89
C THR A 76 -12.09 9.83 -3.29
N ILE A 77 -11.16 9.62 -2.36
CA ILE A 77 -9.96 8.78 -2.58
C ILE A 77 -10.40 7.34 -2.83
N TYR A 78 -11.21 6.78 -1.93
CA TYR A 78 -11.73 5.43 -2.06
C TYR A 78 -12.65 5.25 -3.28
N GLY A 79 -13.44 6.27 -3.65
CA GLY A 79 -14.31 6.22 -4.83
C GLY A 79 -13.57 6.32 -6.17
N ALA A 80 -12.41 6.97 -6.20
CA ALA A 80 -11.57 7.09 -7.39
C ALA A 80 -10.76 5.82 -7.68
N LEU A 81 -10.41 5.05 -6.65
CA LEU A 81 -9.50 3.90 -6.73
C LEU A 81 -10.23 2.54 -6.68
N LYS A 82 -11.47 2.47 -6.19
CA LYS A 82 -12.23 1.21 -6.07
C LYS A 82 -12.85 0.79 -7.41
N GLY A 83 -12.21 -0.16 -8.09
CA GLY A 83 -12.76 -0.85 -9.27
C GLY A 83 -12.91 0.00 -10.52
N LYS A 84 -12.19 1.13 -10.60
CA LYS A 84 -12.10 2.00 -11.77
C LYS A 84 -10.64 2.08 -12.20
N ASN A 85 -10.40 2.31 -13.49
CA ASN A 85 -9.08 2.64 -14.03
C ASN A 85 -8.95 4.17 -14.10
N PRO A 86 -8.52 4.84 -13.01
CA PRO A 86 -8.40 6.29 -12.99
C PRO A 86 -7.35 6.75 -14.00
N THR A 87 -7.61 7.89 -14.63
CA THR A 87 -6.61 8.50 -15.52
C THR A 87 -5.36 8.90 -14.74
N VAL A 88 -4.21 8.96 -15.42
CA VAL A 88 -2.95 9.49 -14.85
C VAL A 88 -3.16 10.88 -14.24
N LYS A 89 -4.01 11.72 -14.86
CA LYS A 89 -4.38 13.04 -14.32
C LYS A 89 -5.07 12.95 -12.96
N THR A 90 -5.95 11.98 -12.79
CA THR A 90 -6.64 11.72 -11.51
C THR A 90 -5.63 11.24 -10.45
N LEU A 91 -4.76 10.30 -10.80
CA LEU A 91 -3.71 9.79 -9.90
C LEU A 91 -2.75 10.89 -9.46
N ALA A 92 -2.30 11.73 -10.38
CA ALA A 92 -1.41 12.86 -10.08
C ALA A 92 -2.05 13.86 -9.10
N LYS A 93 -3.34 14.18 -9.26
CA LYS A 93 -4.07 15.03 -8.30
C LYS A 93 -4.13 14.38 -6.91
N LEU A 94 -4.47 13.09 -6.84
CA LEU A 94 -4.56 12.38 -5.56
C LEU A 94 -3.24 12.39 -4.81
N ILE A 95 -2.13 12.10 -5.51
CA ILE A 95 -0.79 12.13 -4.92
C ILE A 95 -0.45 13.55 -4.45
N HIS A 96 -0.67 14.57 -5.29
CA HIS A 96 -0.35 15.96 -4.94
C HIS A 96 -1.07 16.46 -3.68
N TYR A 97 -2.36 16.14 -3.51
CA TYR A 97 -3.14 16.53 -2.33
C TYR A 97 -2.91 15.61 -1.12
N SER A 98 -2.18 14.51 -1.27
CA SER A 98 -1.81 13.62 -0.16
C SER A 98 -0.59 14.14 0.61
N PHE A 99 0.06 15.22 0.16
CA PHE A 99 1.15 15.95 0.81
C PHE A 99 0.66 17.21 1.51
#